data_AF-A0A3D9KEF8-F1
#
_entry.id   AF-A0A3D9KEF8-F1
#
_cell.length_a   1.000
_cell.length_b   1.000
_cell.length_c   1.000
_cell.angle_alpha   90.00
_cell.angle_beta   90.00
_cell.angle_gamma   90.00
#
_symmetry.space_group_name_H-M   'P 1'
#
loop_
_entity.id
_entity.type
_entity.pdbx_description
1 polymer ?
#
loop_
_entity_poly.entity_id
_entity_poly.type
_entity_poly.pdbx_seq_one_letter_code
_entity_poly.pdbx_strand_id
1 'polypeptide(L)'
;MTVNNVPVTAADNVKIDYAIQVNSVITLGLVNLTVTLELQRDGTPVQTIQYASAGLAIGSQIQPISYTFVDNPPSTATVDYSVQVTYSATGLGAAAVTVSNRYMNVANFQ
;
A
#
# COMPACT_ATOMS: atom_id res chain seq x y z
N MET A 1 -7.58 2.89 -0.17
CA MET A 1 -7.66 3.63 1.11
C MET A 1 -7.37 5.09 0.81
N THR A 2 -8.08 6.04 1.40
CA THR A 2 -8.01 7.43 0.96
C THR A 2 -8.14 8.39 2.14
N VAL A 3 -7.38 9.49 2.11
CA VAL A 3 -7.52 10.68 2.96
C VAL A 3 -7.68 11.88 2.04
N ASN A 4 -8.81 12.56 2.15
CA ASN A 4 -9.14 13.69 1.30
C ASN A 4 -8.93 15.04 1.99
N ASN A 5 -8.78 16.08 1.19
CA ASN A 5 -8.72 17.48 1.60
C ASN A 5 -7.63 17.78 2.62
N VAL A 6 -6.45 17.17 2.47
CA VAL A 6 -5.30 17.47 3.34
C VAL A 6 -4.82 18.89 3.01
N PRO A 7 -4.94 19.86 3.93
CA PRO A 7 -4.53 21.23 3.66
C PRO A 7 -3.01 21.29 3.57
N VAL A 8 -2.46 21.97 2.57
CA VAL A 8 -1.01 22.07 2.35
C VAL A 8 -0.63 23.49 1.98
N THR A 9 0.45 23.98 2.58
CA THR A 9 1.06 25.27 2.28
C THR A 9 2.42 25.09 1.61
N ALA A 10 2.95 26.17 1.04
CA ALA A 10 4.26 26.11 0.38
C ALA A 10 5.33 25.75 1.42
N ALA A 11 6.22 24.83 1.06
CA ALA A 11 7.27 24.25 1.90
C ALA A 11 6.82 23.27 2.99
N ASP A 12 5.53 22.91 3.07
CA ASP A 12 5.11 21.82 3.95
C ASP A 12 5.69 20.49 3.49
N ASN A 13 6.12 19.69 4.47
CA ASN A 13 6.36 18.27 4.28
C ASN A 13 5.14 17.51 4.82
N VAL A 14 4.62 16.61 4.01
CA VAL A 14 3.47 15.79 4.38
C VAL A 14 3.97 14.38 4.65
N LYS A 15 3.91 13.95 5.91
CA LYS A 15 4.19 12.56 6.30
C LYS A 15 2.94 11.73 6.07
N ILE A 16 3.06 10.70 5.25
CA ILE A 16 2.01 9.71 4.99
C ILE A 16 2.46 8.37 5.55
N ASP A 17 1.77 7.90 6.58
CA ASP A 17 1.95 6.54 7.12
C ASP A 17 0.78 5.70 6.65
N TYR A 18 1.03 4.53 6.06
CA TYR A 18 -0.03 3.64 5.61
C TYR A 18 0.33 2.18 5.81
N ALA A 19 -0.69 1.33 6.00
CA ALA A 19 -0.51 -0.10 6.03
C ALA A 19 -1.69 -0.88 5.46
N ILE A 20 -1.35 -2.04 4.95
CA ILE A 20 -2.28 -3.07 4.49
C ILE A 20 -1.96 -4.39 5.20
N GLN A 21 -2.92 -5.30 5.17
CA GLN A 21 -2.71 -6.68 5.54
C GLN A 21 -3.14 -7.56 4.36
N VAL A 22 -2.22 -8.42 3.96
CA VAL A 22 -2.45 -9.45 2.95
C VAL A 22 -2.72 -10.76 3.68
N ASN A 23 -3.87 -11.36 3.39
CA ASN A 23 -4.21 -12.70 3.88
C ASN A 23 -4.24 -13.64 2.69
N SER A 24 -3.47 -14.72 2.80
CA SER A 24 -3.34 -15.71 1.75
C SER A 24 -3.70 -17.08 2.32
N VAL A 25 -4.53 -17.83 1.60
CA VAL A 25 -4.80 -19.25 1.89
C VAL A 25 -4.28 -20.05 0.72
N ILE A 26 -3.21 -20.80 0.96
CA ILE A 26 -2.56 -21.66 -0.03
C ILE A 26 -3.05 -23.08 0.20
N THR A 27 -3.74 -23.68 -0.77
CA THR A 27 -4.29 -25.03 -0.62
C THR A 27 -3.41 -26.12 -1.24
N LEU A 28 -2.56 -25.77 -2.20
CA LEU A 28 -1.69 -26.72 -2.91
C LEU A 28 -0.37 -26.05 -3.30
N GLY A 29 0.73 -26.79 -3.16
CA GLY A 29 2.04 -26.38 -3.66
C GLY A 29 2.61 -25.10 -3.04
N LEU A 30 3.64 -24.57 -3.70
CA LEU A 30 4.29 -23.31 -3.35
C LEU A 30 3.78 -22.19 -4.27
N VAL A 31 3.47 -21.04 -3.67
CA VAL A 31 2.99 -19.86 -4.39
C VAL A 31 3.94 -18.69 -4.16
N ASN A 32 4.25 -17.97 -5.23
CA ASN A 32 4.96 -16.70 -5.19
C ASN A 32 3.93 -15.58 -5.28
N LEU A 33 3.95 -14.69 -4.30
CA LEU A 33 3.03 -13.56 -4.20
C LEU A 33 3.81 -12.27 -4.35
N THR A 34 3.39 -11.43 -5.29
CA THR A 34 3.83 -10.05 -5.40
C THR A 34 2.67 -9.13 -5.06
N VAL A 35 2.89 -8.16 -4.18
CA VAL A 35 1.95 -7.11 -3.83
C VAL A 35 2.58 -5.77 -4.14
N THR A 36 1.89 -4.95 -4.92
CA THR A 36 2.32 -3.61 -5.28
C THR A 36 1.41 -2.59 -4.59
N LEU A 37 2.03 -1.69 -3.85
CA LEU A 37 1.42 -0.54 -3.19
C LEU A 37 1.77 0.70 -4.00
N GLU A 38 0.76 1.44 -4.43
CA GLU A 38 0.93 2.72 -5.12
C GLU A 38 0.26 3.83 -4.31
N LEU A 39 1.06 4.72 -3.75
CA LEU A 39 0.59 5.96 -3.13
C LEU A 39 0.39 7.00 -4.23
N GLN A 40 -0.81 7.53 -4.31
CA GLN A 40 -1.21 8.57 -5.25
C GLN A 40 -1.55 9.86 -4.51
N ARG A 41 -1.16 10.99 -5.10
CA ARG A 41 -1.60 12.35 -4.77
C ARG A 41 -2.46 12.87 -5.91
N ASP A 42 -3.71 13.21 -5.63
CA ASP A 42 -4.70 13.68 -6.62
C ASP A 42 -4.79 12.75 -7.83
N GLY A 43 -4.72 11.44 -7.59
CA GLY A 43 -4.72 10.40 -8.63
C GLY A 43 -3.38 10.21 -9.37
N THR A 44 -2.34 10.98 -9.05
CA THR A 44 -1.00 10.85 -9.63
C THR A 44 -0.09 10.04 -8.72
N PRO A 45 0.60 8.98 -9.19
CA PRO A 45 1.54 8.23 -8.37
C PRO A 45 2.69 9.10 -7.85
N VAL A 46 2.94 9.05 -6.54
CA VAL A 46 4.09 9.71 -5.88
C VAL A 46 5.06 8.69 -5.27
N GLN A 47 4.60 7.45 -5.03
CA GLN A 47 5.43 6.34 -4.58
C GLN A 47 4.84 5.01 -5.05
N THR A 48 5.69 4.11 -5.54
CA THR A 48 5.33 2.72 -5.84
C THR A 48 6.29 1.78 -5.12
N ILE A 49 5.75 0.78 -4.42
CA ILE A 49 6.52 -0.19 -3.65
C ILE A 49 6.03 -1.58 -3.99
N GLN A 50 6.98 -2.49 -4.20
CA GLN A 50 6.69 -3.88 -4.48
C GLN A 50 7.21 -4.77 -3.34
N TYR A 51 6.33 -5.59 -2.79
CA TYR A 51 6.65 -6.63 -1.84
C TYR A 51 6.51 -7.99 -2.51
N ALA A 52 7.59 -8.77 -2.53
CA ALA A 52 7.60 -10.11 -3.09
C ALA A 52 7.85 -11.13 -1.99
N SER A 53 6.97 -12.12 -1.89
CA SER A 53 7.17 -13.32 -1.08
C SER A 53 7.23 -14.52 -1.99
N ALA A 54 8.33 -15.27 -1.91
CA ALA A 54 8.50 -16.51 -2.66
C ALA A 54 8.22 -17.73 -1.76
N GLY A 55 7.69 -18.79 -2.36
CA GLY A 55 7.58 -20.09 -1.69
C GLY A 55 6.61 -20.11 -0.50
N LEU A 56 5.48 -19.41 -0.59
CA LEU A 56 4.44 -19.49 0.45
C LEU A 56 3.95 -20.94 0.59
N ALA A 57 4.15 -21.51 1.77
CA ALA A 57 3.70 -22.86 2.11
C ALA A 57 2.18 -22.99 2.25
N ILE A 58 1.70 -24.23 2.14
CA ILE A 58 0.30 -24.61 2.35
C ILE A 58 -0.18 -24.12 3.72
N GLY A 59 -1.38 -23.55 3.75
CA GLY A 59 -2.01 -23.01 4.95
C GLY A 59 -2.40 -21.54 4.83
N SER A 60 -2.85 -20.98 5.95
CA SER A 60 -3.20 -19.57 6.06
C SER A 60 -1.99 -18.75 6.47
N GLN A 61 -1.78 -17.63 5.79
CA GLN A 61 -0.67 -16.71 6.04
C GLN A 61 -1.18 -15.28 6.12
N ILE A 62 -0.57 -14.51 7.01
CA ILE A 62 -0.90 -13.10 7.24
C ILE A 62 0.39 -12.30 7.11
N GLN A 63 0.37 -11.31 6.22
CA GLN A 63 1.52 -10.45 5.94
C GLN A 63 1.09 -8.99 6.15
N PRO A 64 1.47 -8.36 7.27
CA PRO A 64 1.31 -6.92 7.43
C PRO A 64 2.38 -6.19 6.62
N ILE A 65 1.98 -5.21 5.83
CA ILE A 65 2.90 -4.35 5.07
C ILE A 65 2.59 -2.91 5.44
N SER A 66 3.59 -2.19 5.95
CA SER A 66 3.48 -0.80 6.37
C SER A 66 4.60 0.03 5.76
N TYR A 67 4.29 1.26 5.39
CA TYR A 67 5.27 2.22 4.88
C TYR A 67 5.00 3.63 5.38
N THR A 68 6.08 4.41 5.36
CA THR A 68 6.05 5.85 5.56
C THR A 68 6.66 6.50 4.33
N PHE A 69 6.01 7.55 3.84
CA PHE A 69 6.51 8.42 2.79
C PHE A 69 6.41 9.87 3.24
N VAL A 70 7.39 10.70 2.85
CA VAL A 70 7.32 12.14 3.02
C VAL A 70 7.18 12.75 1.64
N ASP A 71 6.04 13.39 1.41
CA ASP A 71 5.77 14.15 0.20
C ASP A 71 6.05 15.64 0.41
N ASN A 72 6.40 16.34 -0.66
CA ASN A 72 6.49 17.79 -0.71
C ASN A 72 5.53 18.29 -1.81
N PRO A 73 4.27 18.60 -1.45
CA PRO A 73 3.26 19.01 -2.42
C PRO A 73 3.64 20.32 -3.12
N PRO A 74 3.58 20.39 -4.46
CA PRO A 74 3.85 21.62 -5.19
C PRO A 74 2.71 22.64 -5.09
N SER A 75 1.55 22.24 -4.57
CA SER A 75 0.32 23.03 -4.53
C SER A 75 0.13 23.71 -3.17
N THR A 76 -0.55 24.87 -3.17
CA THR A 76 -0.99 25.58 -1.97
C THR A 76 -2.52 25.60 -1.93
N ALA A 77 -3.10 24.50 -1.45
CA ALA A 77 -4.55 24.34 -1.29
C ALA A 77 -4.81 23.07 -0.47
N THR A 78 -5.48 22.11 -1.07
CA THR A 78 -5.73 20.79 -0.51
C THR A 78 -5.27 19.73 -1.50
N VAL A 79 -4.79 18.61 -0.98
CA VAL A 79 -4.42 17.42 -1.76
C VAL A 79 -5.14 16.20 -1.20
N ASP A 80 -5.49 15.28 -2.09
CA ASP A 80 -6.05 13.97 -1.74
C ASP A 80 -4.96 12.90 -1.86
N TYR A 81 -4.80 12.08 -0.83
CA TYR A 81 -3.90 10.94 -0.87
C TYR A 81 -4.68 9.64 -0.89
N SER A 82 -4.29 8.71 -1.76
CA SER A 82 -4.85 7.37 -1.78
C SER A 82 -3.81 6.30 -2.00
N VAL A 83 -4.05 5.11 -1.47
CA VAL A 83 -3.25 3.91 -1.72
C VAL A 83 -4.06 2.97 -2.58
N GLN A 84 -3.52 2.67 -3.76
CA GLN A 84 -3.96 1.58 -4.62
C GLN A 84 -3.12 0.33 -4.33
N VAL A 85 -3.79 -0.83 -4.32
CA VAL A 85 -3.12 -2.11 -4.13
C VAL A 85 -3.44 -3.02 -5.30
N THR A 86 -2.39 -3.55 -5.90
CA THR A 86 -2.49 -4.65 -6.87
C THR A 86 -1.67 -5.82 -6.37
N TYR A 87 -2.04 -7.03 -6.79
CA TYR A 87 -1.27 -8.22 -6.45
C TYR A 87 -1.28 -9.21 -7.60
N SER A 88 -0.25 -10.05 -7.64
CA SER A 88 -0.16 -11.20 -8.53
C SER A 88 0.33 -12.40 -7.76
N ALA A 89 -0.33 -13.54 -7.96
CA ALA A 89 0.06 -14.82 -7.39
C ALA A 89 0.39 -15.78 -8.52
N THR A 90 1.57 -16.42 -8.46
CA THR A 90 2.03 -17.40 -9.46
C THR A 90 2.48 -18.68 -8.78
N GLY A 91 2.22 -19.83 -9.39
CA GLY A 91 2.56 -21.15 -8.83
C GLY A 91 1.53 -22.24 -9.19
N LEU A 92 1.79 -23.48 -8.77
CA LEU A 92 0.96 -24.66 -9.08
C LEU A 92 -0.24 -24.85 -8.13
N GLY A 93 -0.59 -23.81 -7.37
CA GLY A 93 -1.56 -23.87 -6.29
C GLY A 93 -2.77 -22.97 -6.48
N ALA A 94 -3.96 -23.44 -6.07
CA ALA A 94 -5.07 -22.53 -5.81
C ALA A 94 -4.72 -21.69 -4.57
N ALA A 95 -4.65 -20.37 -4.76
CA ALA A 95 -4.43 -19.41 -3.70
C ALA A 95 -5.61 -18.44 -3.65
N ALA A 96 -6.25 -18.32 -2.50
CA ALA A 96 -7.13 -17.19 -2.23
C ALA A 96 -6.29 -16.10 -1.58
N VAL A 97 -6.16 -14.96 -2.24
CA VAL A 97 -5.47 -13.79 -1.71
C VAL A 97 -6.50 -12.70 -1.48
N THR A 98 -6.53 -12.16 -0.27
CA THR A 98 -7.35 -11.01 0.07
C THR A 98 -6.46 -9.93 0.64
N VAL A 99 -6.69 -8.70 0.19
CA VAL A 99 -6.00 -7.52 0.69
C VAL A 99 -7.00 -6.72 1.50
N SER A 100 -6.61 -6.37 2.72
CA SER A 100 -7.39 -5.53 3.61
C SER A 100 -6.62 -4.26 3.93
N ASN A 101 -7.29 -3.13 3.77
CA ASN A 101 -6.83 -1.83 4.18
C ASN A 101 -6.82 -1.77 5.72
N ARG A 102 -5.69 -1.42 6.34
CA ARG A 102 -5.61 -1.30 7.80
C ARG A 102 -5.70 0.15 8.26
N TYR A 103 -4.72 0.99 7.93
CA TYR A 103 -4.70 2.39 8.35
C TYR A 103 -3.98 3.27 7.33
N MET A 104 -4.37 4.54 7.27
CA MET A 104 -3.59 5.62 6.67
C MET A 104 -3.73 6.85 7.56
N ASN A 105 -2.60 7.47 7.83
CA ASN A 105 -2.49 8.68 8.60
C ASN A 105 -1.66 9.68 7.80
N VAL A 106 -2.09 10.93 7.79
CA VAL A 106 -1.41 12.02 7.11
C VAL A 106 -1.17 13.14 8.11
N ALA A 107 0.07 13.62 8.19
CA ALA A 107 0.47 14.67 9.10
C ALA A 107 1.39 15.67 8.41
N ASN A 108 1.09 16.96 8.53
CA ASN A 108 1.93 18.03 8.01
C ASN A 108 2.97 18.44 9.05
N PHE A 109 4.16 18.80 8.58
CA PHE A 109 5.22 19.35 9.42
C PHE A 109 6.12 20.30 8.61
N GLN A 110 6.78 21.21 9.33
CA GLN A 110 7.73 22.19 8.81
C GLN A 110 9.08 21.99 9.49
#